data_AF-A0A976K742-F1
#
_entry.id   AF-A0A976K742-F1
#
_cell.length_a   1.000
_cell.length_b   1.000
_cell.length_c   1.000
_cell.angle_alpha   90.00
_cell.angle_beta   90.00
_cell.angle_gamma   90.00
#
_symmetry.space_group_name_H-M   'P 1'
#
loop_
_entity.id
_entity.type
_entity.pdbx_description
1 polymer ?
#
loop_
_entity_poly.entity_id
_entity_poly.type
_entity_poly.pdbx_seq_one_letter_code
_entity_poly.pdbx_strand_id
1 'polypeptide(L)'
;MLLLPPERSSDAVLCTEAADGLDEALAYAERVRPMAQAELQAELRALGDPGHQPSRQMQVALVLMLTQQPADTARALGLLQRLQSSASSEADALRPLARLLAGMLSSQRRLEEQLERHAAQLRDAQRRIDLLADRLDAMRAIERSLGPRGGSLGTPRPTTP
;
A
#
# COMPACT_ATOMS: atom_id res chain seq x y z
N MET A 1 12.50 11.39 -62.45
CA MET A 1 12.02 11.81 -61.11
C MET A 1 10.92 10.85 -60.69
N LEU A 2 11.26 9.89 -59.82
CA LEU A 2 10.29 8.99 -59.21
C LEU A 2 9.65 9.72 -58.02
N LEU A 3 8.38 10.08 -58.14
CA LEU A 3 7.59 10.65 -57.05
C LEU A 3 6.91 9.47 -56.33
N LEU A 4 7.44 9.11 -55.15
CA LEU A 4 6.84 8.12 -54.25
C LEU A 4 5.56 8.72 -53.61
N PRO A 5 4.45 7.97 -53.48
CA PRO A 5 3.25 8.47 -52.78
C PRO A 5 3.46 8.55 -51.24
N PRO A 6 2.61 9.28 -50.51
CA PRO A 6 2.79 9.57 -49.09
C PRO A 6 2.23 8.46 -48.17
N GLU A 7 3.09 7.76 -47.43
CA GLU A 7 2.75 6.79 -46.36
C GLU A 7 2.07 7.42 -45.11
N ARG A 8 1.74 8.72 -45.12
CA ARG A 8 1.34 9.47 -43.91
C ARG A 8 -0.05 9.16 -43.36
N SER A 9 -0.94 8.50 -44.12
CA SER A 9 -2.30 8.23 -43.63
C SER A 9 -2.37 7.10 -42.60
N SER A 10 -1.47 6.11 -42.65
CA SER A 10 -1.54 4.96 -41.74
C SER A 10 -1.03 5.29 -40.34
N ASP A 11 0.06 6.06 -40.23
CA ASP A 11 0.64 6.46 -38.94
C ASP A 11 -0.27 7.41 -38.15
N ALA A 12 -0.98 8.33 -38.83
CA ALA A 12 -1.86 9.30 -38.18
C ALA A 12 -3.11 8.64 -37.58
N VAL A 13 -3.65 7.62 -38.24
CA VAL A 13 -4.80 6.84 -37.74
C VAL A 13 -4.39 6.03 -36.51
N LEU A 14 -3.23 5.36 -36.55
CA LEU A 14 -2.70 4.62 -35.39
C LEU A 14 -2.43 5.52 -34.18
N CYS A 15 -1.91 6.74 -34.40
CA CYS A 15 -1.73 7.72 -33.32
C CYS A 15 -3.06 8.17 -32.70
N THR A 16 -4.13 8.25 -33.50
CA THR A 16 -5.46 8.69 -33.04
C THR A 16 -6.16 7.57 -32.26
N GLU A 17 -6.20 6.36 -32.79
CA GLU A 17 -6.79 5.19 -32.11
C GLU A 17 -6.07 4.88 -30.78
N ALA A 18 -4.76 5.09 -30.73
CA ALA A 18 -3.98 5.00 -29.50
C ALA A 18 -4.41 6.05 -28.46
N ALA A 19 -4.64 7.31 -28.88
CA ALA A 19 -5.10 8.36 -27.99
C ALA A 19 -6.49 8.06 -27.43
N ASP A 20 -7.41 7.56 -28.28
CA ASP A 20 -8.77 7.19 -27.88
C ASP A 20 -8.76 6.13 -26.76
N GLY A 21 -7.92 5.10 -26.87
CA GLY A 21 -7.82 4.06 -25.84
C GLY A 21 -7.29 4.56 -24.49
N LEU A 22 -6.41 5.57 -24.50
CA LEU A 22 -5.94 6.22 -23.27
C LEU A 22 -7.02 7.08 -22.64
N ASP A 23 -7.74 7.86 -23.45
CA ASP A 23 -8.82 8.73 -23.00
C ASP A 23 -9.96 7.90 -22.39
N GLU A 24 -10.31 6.76 -23.00
CA GLU A 24 -11.27 5.81 -22.43
C GLU A 24 -10.82 5.26 -21.08
N ALA A 25 -9.53 4.92 -20.92
CA ALA A 25 -9.01 4.42 -19.65
C ALA A 25 -9.06 5.48 -18.55
N LEU A 26 -8.78 6.75 -18.87
CA LEU A 26 -8.87 7.87 -17.93
C LEU A 26 -10.32 8.19 -17.57
N ALA A 27 -11.21 8.26 -18.54
CA ALA A 27 -12.64 8.44 -18.31
C ALA A 27 -13.22 7.31 -17.45
N TYR A 28 -12.79 6.07 -17.69
CA TYR A 28 -13.14 4.92 -16.87
C TYR A 28 -12.65 5.09 -15.43
N ALA A 29 -11.39 5.47 -15.22
CA ALA A 29 -10.82 5.72 -13.90
C ALA A 29 -11.61 6.77 -13.12
N GLU A 30 -11.98 7.88 -13.76
CA GLU A 30 -12.79 8.94 -13.17
C GLU A 30 -14.19 8.44 -12.77
N ARG A 31 -14.82 7.62 -13.62
CA ARG A 31 -16.15 7.04 -13.35
C ARG A 31 -16.14 6.10 -12.15
N VAL A 32 -15.11 5.26 -12.00
CA VAL A 32 -15.07 4.27 -10.91
C VAL A 32 -14.55 4.83 -9.58
N ARG A 33 -13.82 5.94 -9.62
CA ARG A 33 -13.24 6.57 -8.42
C ARG A 33 -14.23 6.91 -7.29
N PRO A 34 -15.45 7.44 -7.55
CA PRO A 34 -16.40 7.74 -6.49
C PRO A 34 -17.20 6.52 -5.98
N MET A 35 -17.05 5.34 -6.60
CA MET A 35 -17.84 4.15 -6.27
C MET A 35 -17.52 3.62 -4.87
N ALA A 36 -18.54 3.10 -4.19
CA ALA A 36 -18.37 2.47 -2.88
C ALA A 36 -17.68 1.10 -3.01
N GLN A 37 -17.10 0.59 -1.91
CA GLN A 37 -16.36 -0.67 -1.95
C GLN A 37 -17.19 -1.87 -2.41
N ALA A 38 -18.49 -1.92 -2.09
CA ALA A 38 -19.39 -2.95 -2.60
C ALA A 38 -19.61 -2.86 -4.12
N GLU A 39 -19.69 -1.64 -4.64
CA GLU A 39 -19.87 -1.37 -6.07
C GLU A 39 -18.60 -1.69 -6.85
N LEU A 40 -17.42 -1.36 -6.32
CA LEU A 40 -16.13 -1.75 -6.90
C LEU A 40 -15.99 -3.27 -7.00
N GLN A 41 -16.45 -4.01 -5.98
CA GLN A 41 -16.46 -5.48 -6.02
C GLN A 41 -17.46 -6.03 -7.04
N ALA A 42 -18.61 -5.37 -7.22
CA ALA A 42 -19.57 -5.73 -8.27
C ALA A 42 -19.01 -5.45 -9.68
N GLU A 43 -18.36 -4.30 -9.86
CA GLU A 43 -17.68 -3.92 -11.11
C GLU A 43 -16.58 -4.96 -11.46
N LEU A 44 -15.77 -5.36 -10.48
CA LEU A 44 -14.73 -6.37 -10.69
C LEU A 44 -15.29 -7.72 -11.14
N ARG A 45 -16.46 -8.11 -10.61
CA ARG A 45 -17.18 -9.33 -11.04
C ARG A 45 -17.74 -9.17 -12.45
N ALA A 46 -18.26 -8.00 -12.80
CA ALA A 46 -18.79 -7.71 -14.12
C ALA A 46 -17.70 -7.71 -15.20
N LEU A 47 -16.51 -7.18 -14.89
CA LEU A 47 -15.35 -7.20 -15.78
C LEU A 47 -14.81 -8.61 -16.02
N GLY A 48 -14.88 -9.49 -15.01
CA GLY A 48 -14.44 -10.88 -15.12
C GLY A 48 -12.94 -11.04 -15.36
N ASP A 49 -12.55 -12.07 -16.11
CA ASP A 49 -11.15 -12.29 -16.51
C ASP A 49 -10.79 -11.40 -17.71
N PRO A 50 -9.83 -10.47 -17.57
CA PRO A 50 -9.42 -9.59 -18.67
C PRO A 50 -8.64 -10.33 -19.78
N GLY A 51 -8.17 -11.57 -19.55
CA GLY A 51 -7.43 -12.34 -20.55
C GLY A 51 -6.20 -11.58 -21.08
N HIS A 52 -6.08 -11.48 -22.41
CA HIS A 52 -4.98 -10.78 -23.09
C HIS A 52 -5.36 -9.39 -23.64
N GLN A 53 -6.54 -8.86 -23.28
CA GLN A 53 -7.03 -7.57 -23.79
C GLN A 53 -6.44 -6.41 -22.97
N PRO A 54 -5.61 -5.52 -23.55
CA PRO A 54 -4.95 -4.45 -22.82
C PRO A 54 -5.91 -3.48 -22.11
N SER A 55 -6.96 -2.99 -22.80
CA SER A 55 -8.00 -2.15 -22.19
C SER A 55 -8.64 -2.80 -20.97
N ARG A 56 -9.09 -4.06 -21.08
CA ARG A 56 -9.67 -4.76 -19.93
C ARG A 56 -8.67 -4.98 -18.81
N GLN A 57 -7.41 -5.32 -19.12
CA GLN A 57 -6.37 -5.46 -18.11
C GLN A 57 -6.16 -4.13 -17.35
N MET A 58 -6.19 -3.00 -18.06
CA MET A 58 -6.11 -1.67 -17.47
C MET A 58 -7.33 -1.37 -16.58
N GLN A 59 -8.55 -1.58 -17.06
CA GLN A 59 -9.79 -1.35 -16.30
C GLN A 59 -9.83 -2.17 -15.00
N VAL A 60 -9.52 -3.47 -15.08
CA VAL A 60 -9.44 -4.35 -13.90
C VAL A 60 -8.37 -3.86 -12.93
N ALA A 61 -7.20 -3.45 -13.42
CA ALA A 61 -6.15 -2.91 -12.56
C ALA A 61 -6.60 -1.63 -11.85
N LEU A 62 -7.26 -0.70 -12.54
CA LEU A 62 -7.79 0.53 -11.95
C LEU A 62 -8.80 0.26 -10.83
N VAL A 63 -9.73 -0.69 -11.02
CA VAL A 63 -10.69 -1.07 -9.98
C VAL A 63 -9.97 -1.69 -8.77
N LEU A 64 -9.03 -2.60 -9.00
CA LEU A 64 -8.24 -3.23 -7.93
C LEU A 64 -7.41 -2.21 -7.12
N MET A 65 -6.89 -1.16 -7.76
CA MET A 65 -6.18 -0.09 -7.05
C MET A 65 -7.08 0.67 -6.07
N LEU A 66 -8.39 0.74 -6.34
CA LEU A 66 -9.36 1.45 -5.51
C LEU A 66 -9.90 0.61 -4.35
N THR A 67 -9.74 -0.72 -4.37
CA THR A 67 -10.17 -1.59 -3.24
C THR A 67 -9.26 -1.49 -2.03
N GLN A 68 -8.02 -1.01 -2.22
CA GLN A 68 -6.98 -0.84 -1.20
C GLN A 68 -6.66 -2.12 -0.41
N GLN A 69 -6.87 -3.30 -1.01
CA GLN A 69 -6.49 -4.58 -0.41
C GLN A 69 -5.07 -4.97 -0.86
N PRO A 70 -4.20 -5.46 0.05
CA PRO A 70 -2.82 -5.80 -0.32
C PRO A 70 -2.73 -6.92 -1.38
N ALA A 71 -3.65 -7.88 -1.34
CA ALA A 71 -3.76 -8.92 -2.37
C ALA A 71 -4.13 -8.35 -3.75
N ASP A 72 -5.01 -7.33 -3.77
CA ASP A 72 -5.46 -6.68 -4.99
C ASP A 72 -4.35 -5.81 -5.60
N THR A 73 -3.53 -5.16 -4.76
CA THR A 73 -2.32 -4.42 -5.20
C THR A 73 -1.36 -5.31 -5.97
N ALA A 74 -1.08 -6.53 -5.47
CA ALA A 74 -0.22 -7.49 -6.16
C ALA A 74 -0.84 -7.98 -7.48
N ARG A 75 -2.16 -8.22 -7.50
CA ARG A 75 -2.88 -8.63 -8.71
C ARG A 75 -2.89 -7.52 -9.77
N ALA A 76 -3.09 -6.26 -9.37
CA ALA A 76 -3.03 -5.10 -10.25
C ALA A 76 -1.64 -4.95 -10.87
N LEU A 77 -0.57 -5.07 -10.07
CA LEU A 77 0.81 -5.07 -10.58
C LEU A 77 1.04 -6.15 -11.65
N GLY A 78 0.58 -7.38 -11.42
CA GLY A 78 0.70 -8.46 -12.40
C GLY A 78 -0.07 -8.21 -13.69
N LEU A 79 -1.23 -7.55 -13.63
CA LEU A 79 -1.99 -7.12 -14.82
C LEU A 79 -1.24 -6.05 -15.62
N LEU A 80 -0.73 -5.02 -14.94
CA LEU A 80 0.01 -3.94 -15.57
C LEU A 80 1.32 -4.43 -16.20
N GLN A 81 2.00 -5.40 -15.58
CA GLN A 81 3.20 -6.03 -16.16
C GLN A 81 2.87 -6.84 -17.41
N ARG A 82 1.77 -7.60 -17.40
CA ARG A 82 1.30 -8.33 -18.59
C ARG A 82 0.95 -7.37 -19.74
N LEU A 83 0.23 -6.28 -19.45
CA LEU A 83 -0.06 -5.24 -20.42
C LEU A 83 1.22 -4.66 -21.04
N GLN A 84 2.22 -4.35 -20.21
CA GLN A 84 3.51 -3.85 -20.68
C GLN A 84 4.24 -4.83 -21.60
N SER A 85 4.10 -6.15 -21.37
CA SER A 85 4.69 -7.20 -22.21
C SER A 85 3.90 -7.53 -23.48
N SER A 86 2.68 -6.98 -23.63
CA SER A 86 1.86 -7.22 -24.82
C SER A 86 2.41 -6.48 -26.04
N ALA A 87 2.37 -7.14 -27.20
CA ALA A 87 2.83 -6.63 -28.50
C ALA A 87 1.71 -6.01 -29.36
N SER A 88 0.50 -5.88 -28.81
CA SER A 88 -0.65 -5.24 -29.47
C SER A 88 -0.46 -3.72 -29.58
N SER A 89 -0.91 -3.10 -30.66
CA SER A 89 -0.89 -1.63 -30.83
C SER A 89 -1.63 -0.89 -29.70
N GLU A 90 -2.75 -1.42 -29.23
CA GLU A 90 -3.51 -0.88 -28.08
C GLU A 90 -2.67 -0.83 -26.79
N ALA A 91 -1.81 -1.84 -26.59
CA ALA A 91 -0.89 -1.86 -25.45
C ALA A 91 0.19 -0.78 -25.56
N ASP A 92 0.64 -0.42 -26.76
CA ASP A 92 1.64 0.64 -26.95
C ASP A 92 1.15 1.98 -26.39
N ALA A 93 -0.13 2.29 -26.64
CA ALA A 93 -0.78 3.50 -26.15
C ALA A 93 -0.91 3.55 -24.62
N LEU A 94 -1.26 2.42 -24.00
CA LEU A 94 -1.48 2.30 -22.57
C LEU A 94 -0.18 2.06 -21.77
N ARG A 95 0.92 1.67 -22.42
CA ARG A 95 2.19 1.32 -21.77
C ARG A 95 2.78 2.45 -20.90
N PRO A 96 2.76 3.73 -21.29
CA PRO A 96 3.23 4.82 -20.42
C PRO A 96 2.44 4.92 -19.12
N LEU A 97 1.10 4.85 -19.19
CA LEU A 97 0.24 4.87 -18.01
C LEU A 97 0.47 3.63 -17.14
N ALA A 98 0.55 2.44 -17.74
CA ALA A 98 0.80 1.19 -17.02
C ALA A 98 2.13 1.21 -16.26
N ARG A 99 3.21 1.76 -16.86
CA ARG A 99 4.51 1.95 -16.19
C ARG A 99 4.41 2.89 -15.00
N LEU A 100 3.72 4.02 -15.16
CA LEU A 100 3.51 5.00 -14.09
C LEU A 100 2.76 4.37 -12.90
N LEU A 101 1.62 3.72 -13.17
CA LEU A 101 0.81 3.05 -12.16
C LEU A 101 1.58 1.91 -11.47
N ALA A 102 2.34 1.11 -12.23
CA ALA A 102 3.17 0.05 -11.66
C ALA A 102 4.26 0.60 -10.72
N GLY A 103 4.87 1.73 -11.08
CA GLY A 103 5.82 2.44 -10.21
C GLY A 103 5.17 2.93 -8.92
N MET A 104 3.96 3.51 -9.01
CA MET A 104 3.20 3.95 -7.84
C MET A 104 2.84 2.78 -6.91
N LEU A 105 2.32 1.68 -7.45
CA LEU A 105 1.95 0.49 -6.65
C LEU A 105 3.17 -0.19 -6.02
N SER A 106 4.30 -0.23 -6.73
CA SER A 106 5.54 -0.76 -6.16
C SER A 106 6.05 0.12 -5.01
N SER A 107 5.92 1.44 -5.14
CA SER A 107 6.26 2.39 -4.08
C SER A 107 5.34 2.24 -2.88
N GLN A 108 4.03 2.08 -3.10
CA GLN A 108 3.04 1.82 -2.06
C GLN A 108 3.41 0.57 -1.25
N ARG A 109 3.70 -0.56 -1.90
CA ARG A 109 4.08 -1.80 -1.20
C ARG A 109 5.32 -1.62 -0.35
N ARG A 110 6.34 -0.93 -0.86
CA ARG A 110 7.56 -0.64 -0.10
C ARG A 110 7.27 0.22 1.14
N LEU A 111 6.36 1.18 1.05
CA LEU A 111 5.94 2.01 2.19
C LEU A 111 5.16 1.18 3.22
N GLU A 112 4.24 0.32 2.78
CA GLU A 112 3.49 -0.60 3.64
C GLU A 112 4.45 -1.52 4.42
N GLU A 113 5.43 -2.12 3.74
CA GLU A 113 6.45 -2.95 4.39
C GLU A 113 7.29 -2.17 5.42
N GLN A 114 7.61 -0.90 5.16
CA GLN A 114 8.32 -0.05 6.11
C GLN A 114 7.45 0.26 7.34
N LEU A 115 6.18 0.58 7.14
CA LEU A 115 5.22 0.81 8.23
C LEU A 115 5.08 -0.42 9.13
N GLU A 116 4.99 -1.62 8.54
CA GLU A 116 4.92 -2.87 9.30
C GLU A 116 6.17 -3.10 10.16
N ARG A 117 7.36 -2.87 9.60
CA ARG A 117 8.63 -2.98 10.35
C ARG A 117 8.70 -1.98 11.50
N HIS A 118 8.29 -0.73 11.27
CA HIS A 118 8.26 0.27 12.33
C HIS A 118 7.24 -0.07 13.41
N ALA A 119 6.06 -0.58 13.05
CA ALA A 119 5.06 -1.04 14.02
C ALA A 119 5.59 -2.19 14.88
N ALA A 120 6.36 -3.13 14.30
CA ALA A 120 7.01 -4.20 15.06
C ALA A 120 8.06 -3.64 16.03
N GLN A 121 8.93 -2.74 15.56
CA GLN A 121 9.94 -2.09 16.40
C GLN A 121 9.33 -1.34 17.59
N LEU A 122 8.22 -0.63 17.40
CA LEU A 122 7.51 0.08 18.47
C LEU A 122 6.96 -0.89 19.51
N ARG A 123 6.37 -2.01 19.11
CA ARG A 123 5.88 -3.04 20.04
C ARG A 123 7.01 -3.65 20.85
N ASP A 124 8.13 -3.95 20.21
CA ASP A 124 9.30 -4.51 20.89
C ASP A 124 9.95 -3.52 21.86
N ALA A 125 10.03 -2.24 21.48
CA ALA A 125 10.49 -1.17 22.36
C ALA A 125 9.58 -1.02 23.58
N GLN A 126 8.25 -1.04 23.39
CA GLN A 126 7.29 -0.99 24.49
C GLN A 126 7.47 -2.16 25.46
N ARG A 127 7.61 -3.40 24.95
CA ARG A 127 7.88 -4.58 25.81
C ARG A 127 9.15 -4.44 26.62
N ARG A 128 10.20 -3.83 26.06
CA ARG A 128 11.45 -3.56 26.79
C ARG A 128 11.24 -2.51 27.87
N ILE A 129 10.46 -1.46 27.60
CA ILE A 129 10.11 -0.45 28.60
C ILE A 129 9.35 -1.09 29.76
N ASP A 130 8.35 -1.92 29.47
CA ASP A 130 7.54 -2.61 30.49
C ASP A 130 8.43 -3.52 31.35
N LEU A 131 9.31 -4.32 30.73
CA LEU A 131 10.29 -5.16 31.44
C LEU A 131 11.24 -4.34 32.33
N LEU A 132 11.69 -3.17 31.86
CA LEU A 132 12.55 -2.30 32.64
C LEU A 132 11.79 -1.64 33.79
N ALA A 133 10.53 -1.26 33.59
CA ALA A 133 9.66 -0.73 34.63
C ALA A 133 9.45 -1.78 35.74
N ASP A 134 9.13 -3.03 35.38
CA ASP A 134 8.98 -4.13 36.32
C ASP A 134 10.26 -4.35 37.15
N ARG A 135 11.44 -4.27 36.51
CA ARG A 135 12.73 -4.39 37.22
C ARG A 135 12.96 -3.23 38.18
N LEU A 136 12.66 -2.00 37.78
CA LEU A 136 12.78 -0.83 38.65
C LEU A 136 11.85 -0.94 39.86
N ASP A 137 10.63 -1.40 39.65
CA ASP A 137 9.66 -1.58 40.75
C ASP A 137 10.07 -2.73 41.69
N ALA A 138 10.64 -3.81 41.15
CA ALA A 138 11.25 -4.86 41.96
C ALA A 138 12.43 -4.33 42.79
N MET A 139 13.31 -3.51 42.21
CA MET A 139 14.42 -2.87 42.94
C MET A 139 13.90 -1.95 44.05
N ARG A 140 12.89 -1.11 43.76
CA ARG A 140 12.23 -0.25 44.77
C ARG A 140 11.57 -1.06 45.89
N ALA A 141 11.03 -2.24 45.59
CA ALA A 141 10.48 -3.13 46.62
C ALA A 141 11.57 -3.67 47.55
N ILE A 142 12.72 -4.05 46.98
CA ILE A 142 13.90 -4.46 47.75
C ILE A 142 14.38 -3.30 48.64
N GLU A 143 14.55 -2.10 48.09
CA GLU A 143 14.95 -0.91 48.85
C GLU A 143 14.01 -0.63 50.02
N ARG A 144 12.68 -0.72 49.83
CA ARG A 144 11.70 -0.58 50.91
C ARG A 144 11.80 -1.67 51.97
N SER A 145 12.09 -2.90 51.58
CA SER A 145 12.27 -4.03 52.51
C SER A 145 13.57 -3.96 53.32
N LEU A 146 14.59 -3.25 52.81
CA LEU A 146 15.87 -2.96 53.47
C LEU A 146 15.85 -1.65 54.28
N GLY A 147 14.85 -0.79 54.05
CA GLY A 147 14.50 0.35 54.92
C GLY A 147 14.25 -0.08 56.37
N PRO A 148 14.35 0.84 57.34
CA PRO A 148 14.88 0.55 58.66
C PRO A 148 14.06 -0.50 59.41
N ARG A 149 14.66 -1.68 59.61
CA ARG A 149 14.30 -2.61 60.70
C ARG A 149 14.72 -2.11 62.09
N GLY A 150 15.12 -0.85 62.24
CA GLY A 150 15.48 -0.25 63.52
C GLY A 150 14.98 1.18 63.62
N GLY A 151 13.92 1.40 64.40
CA GLY A 151 13.43 2.75 64.66
C GLY A 151 12.07 2.91 65.32
N SER A 152 11.51 1.87 65.95
CA SER A 152 10.41 2.05 66.91
C SER A 152 10.45 0.95 67.97
N LEU A 153 11.56 0.87 68.70
CA LEU A 153 11.49 0.51 70.11
C LEU A 153 11.44 1.84 70.84
N GLY A 154 10.20 2.28 71.10
CA GLY A 154 9.92 3.47 71.88
C GLY A 154 10.73 3.41 73.16
N THR A 155 11.65 4.36 73.31
CA THR A 155 12.34 4.62 74.57
C THR A 155 11.26 4.92 75.62
N PRO A 156 11.07 4.09 76.66
CA PRO A 156 10.15 4.47 77.72
C PRO A 156 10.72 5.70 78.41
N ARG A 157 9.98 6.80 78.31
CA ARG A 157 10.21 8.06 79.00
C ARG A 157 10.32 7.77 80.52
N PRO A 158 11.47 8.02 81.17
CA PRO A 158 11.55 7.83 82.61
C PRO A 158 10.67 8.86 83.33
N THR A 159 9.85 8.34 84.23
CA THR A 159 9.07 9.08 85.22
C THR A 159 9.99 9.64 86.31
N THR A 160 9.76 10.93 86.62
CA THR A 160 9.96 11.75 87.84
C THR A 160 10.29 11.05 89.18
N PRO A 161 10.88 11.74 90.18
CA PRO A 161 10.21 12.83 90.93
C PRO A 161 10.70 14.25 90.60
#